data_AF-A0A931A560-F1
#
_entry.id   AF-A0A931A560-F1
#
_cell.length_a   1.000
_cell.length_b   1.000
_cell.length_c   1.000
_cell.angle_alpha   90.00
_cell.angle_beta   90.00
_cell.angle_gamma   90.00
#
_symmetry.space_group_name_H-M   'P 1'
#
loop_
_entity.id
_entity.type
_entity.pdbx_description
1 polymer ?
#
loop_
_entity_poly.entity_id
_entity_poly.type
_entity_poly.pdbx_seq_one_letter_code
_entity_poly.pdbx_strand_id
1 'polypeptide(L)'
;MIPSAATLTVSGTISDLTRASSTCGWAVFNIATVNPAGNKVTWKRHHARTRAHRTPKKFSFTNHRVYQVELKVCAERRAGEPSIQCTAGNPAWKTIYLSPR
;
A
#
# COMPACT_ATOMS: atom_id res chain seq x y z
N MET A 1 7.58 21.15 13.08
CA MET A 1 8.16 20.15 12.16
C MET A 1 7.20 18.98 12.09
N ILE A 2 6.86 18.49 10.90
CA ILE A 2 6.00 17.30 10.76
C ILE A 2 6.86 16.07 11.14
N PRO A 3 6.45 15.27 12.13
CA PRO A 3 7.22 14.11 12.56
C PRO A 3 7.30 13.09 11.42
N SER A 4 8.43 12.41 11.28
CA SER A 4 8.56 11.35 10.29
C SER A 4 9.62 10.34 10.70
N ALA A 5 9.40 9.06 10.37
CA ALA A 5 10.46 8.07 10.41
C ALA A 5 11.51 8.40 9.36
N ALA A 6 12.78 8.42 9.77
CA ALA A 6 13.91 8.59 8.86
C ALA A 6 13.88 7.54 7.74
N THR A 7 13.61 6.28 8.10
CA THR A 7 13.44 5.15 7.19
C THR A 7 12.36 4.23 7.73
N LEU A 8 11.42 3.82 6.88
CA LEU A 8 10.38 2.84 7.19
C LEU A 8 10.41 1.75 6.12
N THR A 9 10.50 0.50 6.56
CA THR A 9 10.35 -0.67 5.69
C THR A 9 8.99 -1.31 5.95
N VAL A 10 8.20 -1.46 4.89
CA VAL A 10 6.91 -2.15 4.92
C VAL A 10 7.10 -3.48 4.22
N SER A 11 6.86 -4.57 4.93
CA SER A 11 6.95 -5.92 4.39
C SER A 11 5.76 -6.75 4.84
N GLY A 12 5.48 -7.80 4.09
CA GLY A 12 4.37 -8.68 4.40
C GLY A 12 4.16 -9.74 3.34
N THR A 13 3.02 -10.39 3.43
CA THR A 13 2.62 -11.42 2.49
C THR A 13 1.20 -11.16 2.02
N ILE A 14 0.96 -11.29 0.72
CA ILE A 14 -0.37 -11.20 0.12
C ILE A 14 -0.78 -12.58 -0.39
N SER A 15 -2.01 -12.99 -0.10
CA SER A 15 -2.63 -14.20 -0.64
C SER A 15 -3.92 -13.81 -1.32
N ASP A 16 -4.13 -14.32 -2.54
CA ASP A 16 -5.39 -14.14 -3.26
C ASP A 16 -6.34 -15.28 -2.91
N LEU A 17 -7.54 -14.95 -2.46
CA LEU A 17 -8.60 -15.92 -2.15
C LEU A 17 -9.59 -16.10 -3.31
N THR A 18 -9.41 -15.37 -4.40
CA THR A 18 -10.23 -15.55 -5.59
C THR A 18 -9.81 -16.80 -6.36
N ARG A 19 -10.80 -17.63 -6.72
CA ARG A 19 -10.56 -18.89 -7.43
C ARG A 19 -10.31 -18.70 -8.93
N ALA A 20 -10.61 -17.51 -9.46
CA ALA A 20 -10.50 -17.21 -10.88
C ALA A 20 -9.09 -16.72 -11.24
N SER A 21 -8.43 -17.41 -12.17
CA SER A 21 -7.09 -17.03 -12.67
C SER A 21 -7.06 -15.68 -13.41
N SER A 22 -8.23 -15.16 -13.78
CA SER A 22 -8.43 -13.83 -14.38
C SER A 22 -8.47 -12.69 -13.37
N THR A 23 -8.43 -12.99 -12.07
CA THR A 23 -8.51 -12.02 -10.97
C THR A 23 -7.17 -11.96 -10.25
N CYS A 24 -6.86 -10.80 -9.67
CA CYS A 24 -5.67 -10.58 -8.86
C CYS A 24 -6.11 -10.02 -7.50
N GLY A 25 -5.53 -10.55 -6.44
CA GLY A 25 -5.51 -9.90 -5.14
C GLY A 25 -4.47 -8.79 -5.13
N TRP A 26 -4.87 -7.60 -4.66
CA TRP A 26 -4.01 -6.42 -4.56
C TRP A 26 -3.93 -5.93 -3.11
N ALA A 27 -2.74 -5.50 -2.73
CA ALA A 27 -2.47 -4.67 -1.57
C ALA A 27 -1.91 -3.35 -2.06
N VAL A 28 -2.70 -2.29 -1.91
CA VAL A 28 -2.34 -0.93 -2.31
C VAL A 28 -1.96 -0.15 -1.05
N PHE A 29 -0.85 0.56 -1.13
CA PHE A 29 -0.30 1.37 -0.06
C PHE A 29 -0.33 2.83 -0.47
N ASN A 30 -0.86 3.68 0.39
CA ASN A 30 -0.78 5.13 0.27
C ASN A 30 0.21 5.63 1.30
N ILE A 31 1.30 6.26 0.84
CA ILE A 31 2.46 6.57 1.67
C ILE A 31 2.63 8.08 1.68
N ALA A 32 2.46 8.69 2.85
CA ALA A 32 2.74 10.10 3.09
C ALA A 32 4.20 10.27 3.48
N THR A 33 4.96 11.02 2.69
CA THR A 33 6.34 11.41 3.00
C THR A 33 6.47 12.91 3.21
N VAL A 34 7.34 13.32 4.12
CA VAL A 34 7.63 14.72 4.41
C VAL A 34 8.82 15.18 3.57
N ASN A 35 8.73 16.40 3.05
CA ASN A 35 9.83 17.04 2.33
C ASN A 35 11.05 17.31 3.26
N PRO A 36 12.23 17.62 2.71
CA PRO A 36 13.43 17.89 3.51
C PRO A 36 13.27 19.00 4.55
N ALA A 37 12.47 20.03 4.24
CA ALA A 37 12.20 21.14 5.15
C ALA A 37 11.25 20.79 6.31
N GLY A 38 10.67 19.58 6.32
CA GLY A 38 9.82 19.14 7.42
C GLY A 38 8.47 19.84 7.50
N ASN A 39 8.02 20.50 6.42
CA ASN A 39 6.85 21.39 6.42
C ASN A 39 5.78 21.03 5.37
N LYS A 40 6.03 20.07 4.48
CA LYS A 40 5.07 19.64 3.46
C LYS A 40 5.00 18.13 3.34
N VAL A 41 3.78 17.59 3.26
CA VAL A 41 3.51 16.17 3.00
C VAL A 41 3.25 15.95 1.50
N THR A 42 3.80 14.86 0.96
CA THR A 42 3.54 14.36 -0.39
C THR A 42 3.09 12.91 -0.31
N TRP A 43 2.03 12.57 -1.02
CA TRP A 43 1.49 11.22 -1.07
C TRP A 43 2.00 10.48 -2.31
N LYS A 44 2.36 9.22 -2.14
CA LYS A 44 2.69 8.32 -3.24
C LYS A 44 2.04 6.96 -3.05
N ARG A 45 1.77 6.29 -4.16
CA ARG A 45 1.18 4.95 -4.17
C ARG A 45 2.26 3.89 -4.41
N HIS A 46 2.14 2.79 -3.69
CA HIS A 46 2.85 1.55 -3.96
C HIS A 46 1.82 0.42 -4.00
N HIS A 47 2.08 -0.66 -4.75
CA HIS A 47 1.17 -1.79 -4.76
C HIS A 47 1.93 -3.12 -4.88
N ALA A 48 1.39 -4.13 -4.21
CA ALA A 48 1.78 -5.52 -4.38
C ALA A 48 0.57 -6.31 -4.87
N ARG A 49 0.81 -7.34 -5.67
CA ARG A 49 -0.25 -8.22 -6.18
C ARG A 49 0.18 -9.66 -6.27
N THR A 50 -0.80 -10.55 -6.10
CA THR A 50 -0.69 -11.96 -6.44
C THR A 50 -1.93 -12.41 -7.21
N ARG A 51 -1.74 -13.41 -8.07
CA ARG A 51 -2.81 -14.06 -8.85
C ARG A 51 -2.95 -15.53 -8.50
N ALA A 52 -2.05 -16.01 -7.65
CA ALA A 52 -1.95 -17.41 -7.32
C ALA A 52 -2.86 -17.66 -6.12
N HIS A 53 -4.00 -18.31 -6.40
CA HIS A 53 -5.00 -18.65 -5.39
C HIS A 53 -4.35 -19.40 -4.24
N ARG A 54 -4.55 -18.88 -3.02
CA ARG A 54 -3.98 -19.41 -1.76
C ARG A 54 -2.46 -19.62 -1.77
N THR A 55 -1.75 -18.98 -2.69
CA THR A 55 -0.29 -19.03 -2.75
C THR A 55 0.26 -17.70 -2.26
N PRO A 56 0.82 -17.66 -1.04
CA PRO A 56 1.29 -16.41 -0.45
C PRO A 56 2.48 -15.85 -1.23
N LYS A 57 2.45 -14.56 -1.54
CA LYS A 57 3.55 -13.84 -2.17
C LYS A 57 4.09 -12.78 -1.22
N LYS A 58 5.40 -12.83 -0.96
CA LYS A 58 6.09 -11.83 -0.14
C LYS A 58 6.25 -10.52 -0.90
N PHE A 59 6.19 -9.41 -0.17
CA PHE A 59 6.57 -8.10 -0.65
C PHE A 59 7.38 -7.37 0.42
N SER A 60 8.25 -6.45 -0.02
CA SER A 60 8.97 -5.55 0.86
C SER A 60 9.32 -4.29 0.08
N PHE A 61 9.14 -3.13 0.70
CA PHE A 61 9.56 -1.85 0.15
C PHE A 61 9.96 -0.89 1.27
N THR A 62 10.90 -0.01 0.97
CA THR A 62 11.46 0.95 1.95
C THR A 62 11.24 2.38 1.47
N ASN A 63 10.93 3.28 2.39
CA ASN A 63 10.76 4.71 2.14
C ASN A 63 11.42 5.53 3.23
N HIS A 64 11.79 6.76 2.87
CA HIS A 64 12.37 7.73 3.80
C HIS A 64 11.38 8.84 4.15
N ARG A 65 11.57 9.44 5.33
CA ARG A 65 10.75 10.56 5.84
C ARG A 65 9.27 10.25 5.82
N VAL A 66 8.89 9.06 6.28
CA VAL A 66 7.49 8.61 6.25
C VAL A 66 6.73 9.19 7.43
N TYR A 67 5.65 9.90 7.14
CA TYR A 67 4.70 10.39 8.13
C TYR A 67 3.60 9.36 8.40
N GLN A 68 3.01 8.78 7.34
CA GLN A 68 1.87 7.88 7.45
C GLN A 68 1.90 6.83 6.34
N VAL A 69 1.45 5.63 6.64
CA VAL A 69 1.16 4.60 5.63
C VAL A 69 -0.24 4.07 5.85
N GLU A 70 -0.98 4.03 4.76
CA GLU A 70 -2.31 3.45 4.69
C GLU A 70 -2.29 2.24 3.77
N LEU A 71 -3.14 1.27 4.06
CA LEU A 71 -3.32 0.04 3.31
C LEU A 71 -4.77 -0.06 2.87
N LYS A 72 -4.94 -0.49 1.62
CA LYS A 72 -6.21 -0.96 1.11
C LYS A 72 -6.00 -2.26 0.36
N VAL A 73 -6.94 -3.19 0.50
CA VAL A 73 -6.93 -4.48 -0.19
C VAL A 73 -8.14 -4.58 -1.11
N CYS A 74 -7.95 -5.17 -2.28
CA CYS A 74 -9.03 -5.40 -3.24
C CYS A 74 -8.74 -6.64 -4.09
N ALA A 75 -9.78 -7.15 -4.73
CA ALA A 75 -9.66 -8.23 -5.71
C ALA A 75 -10.40 -7.81 -6.99
N GLU A 76 -9.67 -7.80 -8.11
CA GLU A 76 -10.20 -7.28 -9.38
C GLU A 76 -9.56 -7.97 -10.59
N ARG A 77 -10.13 -7.73 -11.78
CA ARG A 77 -9.63 -8.31 -13.03
C ARG A 77 -8.15 -7.97 -13.25
N ARG A 78 -7.47 -8.87 -13.95
CA ARG A 78 -6.05 -8.74 -14.30
C ARG A 78 -5.78 -7.43 -15.06
N ALA A 79 -5.06 -6.52 -14.41
CA ALA A 79 -4.61 -5.24 -14.99
C ALA A 79 -3.14 -4.95 -14.63
N GLY A 80 -2.50 -3.96 -15.28
CA GLY A 80 -1.14 -3.52 -14.91
C GLY A 80 -1.08 -2.84 -13.55
N GLU A 81 -2.14 -2.12 -13.20
CA GLU A 81 -2.27 -1.30 -12.00
C GLU A 81 -3.66 -1.51 -11.36
N PRO A 82 -3.83 -1.14 -10.07
CA PRO A 82 -5.12 -1.16 -9.41
C PRO A 82 -6.12 -0.19 -10.06
N SER A 83 -7.40 -0.57 -10.16
CA SER A 83 -8.45 0.31 -10.67
C SER A 83 -8.73 1.51 -9.75
N ILE A 84 -9.41 2.53 -10.31
CA ILE A 84 -9.91 3.67 -9.54
C ILE A 84 -10.88 3.23 -8.42
N GLN A 85 -11.70 2.20 -8.64
CA GLN A 85 -12.53 1.60 -7.59
C GLN A 85 -11.68 1.03 -6.45
N CYS A 86 -10.57 0.37 -6.77
CA CYS A 86 -9.66 -0.12 -5.75
C CYS A 86 -8.94 1.01 -5.01
N THR A 87 -8.58 2.12 -5.65
CA THR A 87 -7.85 3.21 -4.97
C THR A 87 -8.75 4.23 -4.26
N ALA A 88 -9.94 4.49 -4.79
CA ALA A 88 -10.85 5.55 -4.32
C ALA A 88 -12.23 5.05 -3.84
N GLY A 89 -12.62 3.82 -4.20
CA GLY A 89 -13.90 3.24 -3.78
C GLY A 89 -13.87 2.69 -2.34
N ASN A 90 -14.81 1.79 -2.03
CA ASN A 90 -14.78 0.99 -0.79
C ASN A 90 -13.87 -0.25 -0.96
N PRO A 91 -13.27 -0.80 0.11
CA PRO A 91 -13.29 -0.34 1.50
C PRO A 91 -12.47 0.95 1.74
N ALA A 92 -12.65 1.60 2.88
CA ALA A 92 -11.83 2.74 3.28
C ALA A 92 -10.36 2.33 3.50
N TRP A 93 -9.47 3.31 3.40
CA TRP A 93 -8.06 3.15 3.72
C TRP A 93 -7.88 2.83 5.21
N LYS A 94 -7.05 1.84 5.53
CA LYS A 94 -6.66 1.51 6.90
C LYS A 94 -5.26 2.04 7.17
N THR A 95 -5.11 2.94 8.14
CA THR A 95 -3.79 3.37 8.60
C THR A 95 -3.07 2.20 9.26
N ILE A 96 -1.91 1.83 8.74
CA ILE A 96 -1.04 0.78 9.29
C ILE A 96 0.20 1.36 9.98
N TYR A 97 0.51 2.63 9.71
CA TYR A 97 1.58 3.35 10.36
C TYR A 97 1.25 4.84 10.41
N LEU A 98 1.51 5.47 11.54
CA LEU A 98 1.50 6.91 11.73
C LEU A 98 2.72 7.27 12.60
N SER A 99 3.51 8.24 12.16
CA SER A 99 4.69 8.68 12.92
C SER A 99 4.23 9.24 14.26
N PRO A 100 4.82 8.79 15.38
CA PRO A 100 4.54 9.38 16.69
C PRO A 100 4.96 10.85 16.69
N ARG A 101 4.27 11.66 17.51
CA ARG A 101 4.58 13.07 17.70
C ARG A 101 5.87 13.25 18.48
#